data_AF-B9SGA0-F1
#
_entry.id   AF-B9SGA0-F1
#
_cell.length_a   1.000
_cell.length_b   1.000
_cell.length_c   1.000
_cell.angle_alpha   90.00
_cell.angle_beta   90.00
_cell.angle_gamma   90.00
#
_symmetry.space_group_name_H-M   'P 1'
#
loop_
_entity.id
_entity.type
_entity.pdbx_description
1 polymer ?
#
loop_
_entity_poly.entity_id
_entity_poly.type
_entity_poly.pdbx_seq_one_letter_code
_entity_poly.pdbx_strand_id
1 'polypeptide(L)'
;MSNFVDKSYNCPSAKISLLDFNYPSSTVPNLSENATLTRTLKNVGTPGVYTVRIRARKGISIKIVPTRLKFSKVHEEKSFKHSMVSRGAQCKEPNSSEKSNN
;
A
#
# COMPACT_ATOMS: atom_id res chain seq x y z
N MET A 1 0.43 10.42 -33.49
CA MET A 1 1.55 11.38 -33.39
C MET A 1 1.84 11.60 -31.91
N SER A 2 3.04 11.27 -31.42
CA SER A 2 3.43 11.57 -30.04
C SER A 2 4.14 12.92 -30.01
N ASN A 3 3.63 13.86 -29.21
CA ASN A 3 4.30 15.12 -28.93
C ASN A 3 5.34 14.86 -27.85
N PHE A 4 6.59 14.68 -28.25
CA PHE A 4 7.71 14.73 -27.31
C PHE A 4 7.96 16.20 -26.96
N VAL A 5 7.92 16.51 -25.66
CA VAL A 5 8.17 17.86 -25.17
C VAL A 5 9.67 18.09 -25.18
N ASP A 6 10.16 18.91 -26.10
CA ASP A 6 11.58 19.26 -26.27
C ASP A 6 12.08 20.30 -25.23
N LYS A 7 11.41 20.35 -24.07
CA LYS A 7 11.70 21.28 -22.97
C LYS A 7 11.97 20.48 -21.70
N SER A 8 13.00 20.90 -20.95
CA SER A 8 13.34 20.31 -19.66
C SER A 8 12.17 20.43 -18.66
N TYR A 9 11.75 19.30 -18.09
CA TYR A 9 10.75 19.27 -17.03
C TYR A 9 11.46 19.29 -15.67
N ASN A 10 11.22 20.35 -14.91
CA ASN A 10 11.71 20.43 -13.53
C ASN A 10 10.75 19.67 -12.62
N CYS A 11 11.22 18.54 -12.09
CA CYS A 11 10.47 17.78 -11.09
C CYS A 11 10.22 18.64 -9.84
N PRO A 12 9.05 18.54 -9.21
CA PRO A 12 8.78 19.22 -7.94
C PRO A 12 9.83 18.87 -6.89
N SER A 13 10.33 19.86 -6.17
CA SER A 13 11.32 19.66 -5.09
C SER A 13 10.75 18.93 -3.88
N ALA A 14 9.41 18.90 -3.75
CA ALA A 14 8.73 18.18 -2.70
C ALA A 14 8.90 16.66 -2.88
N LYS A 15 9.42 15.99 -1.86
CA LYS A 15 9.57 14.53 -1.86
C LYS A 15 8.19 13.89 -1.91
N ILE A 16 7.93 13.13 -2.97
CA ILE A 16 6.73 12.29 -3.07
C ILE A 16 6.99 11.01 -2.29
N SER A 17 6.06 10.68 -1.40
CA SER A 17 6.09 9.42 -0.66
C SER A 17 5.65 8.28 -1.57
N LEU A 18 6.54 7.30 -1.79
CA LEU A 18 6.21 6.07 -2.52
C LEU A 18 5.09 5.28 -1.82
N LEU A 19 4.94 5.46 -0.50
CA LEU A 19 3.88 4.82 0.28
C LEU A 19 2.49 5.34 -0.08
N ASP A 20 2.37 6.53 -0.68
CA ASP A 20 1.09 7.17 -1.01
C ASP A 20 0.66 6.93 -2.46
N PHE A 21 1.40 6.12 -3.23
CA PHE A 21 0.99 5.71 -4.57
C PHE A 21 -0.30 4.90 -4.51
N ASN A 22 -1.30 5.26 -5.33
CA ASN A 22 -2.60 4.58 -5.35
C ASN A 22 -2.55 3.24 -6.12
N TYR A 23 -1.70 2.34 -5.67
CA TYR A 23 -1.44 1.04 -6.29
C TYR A 23 -2.26 -0.06 -5.60
N PRO A 24 -2.70 -1.12 -6.33
CA PRO A 24 -3.51 -2.21 -5.76
C PRO A 24 -2.72 -3.12 -4.80
N SER A 25 -1.41 -2.90 -4.65
CA SER A 25 -0.57 -3.54 -3.65
C SER A 25 0.23 -2.50 -2.88
N SER A 26 0.65 -2.88 -1.66
CA SER A 26 1.46 -2.04 -0.79
C SER A 26 2.71 -2.81 -0.37
N THR A 27 3.87 -2.22 -0.64
CA THR A 27 5.17 -2.73 -0.16
C THR A 27 5.77 -1.69 0.76
N VAL A 28 6.02 -2.07 2.01
CA VAL A 28 6.74 -1.24 2.98
C VAL A 28 8.13 -1.87 3.17
N PRO A 29 9.20 -1.28 2.62
CA PRO A 29 10.55 -1.78 2.87
C PRO A 29 10.90 -1.55 4.35
N ASN A 30 11.56 -2.52 4.98
CA ASN A 30 12.08 -2.42 6.34
C ASN A 30 11.07 -1.85 7.35
N LEU A 31 9.97 -2.58 7.59
CA LEU A 31 8.97 -2.21 8.59
C LEU A 31 9.53 -2.36 10.03
N SER A 32 10.41 -1.43 10.43
CA SER A 32 10.95 -1.30 11.79
C SER A 32 10.01 -0.55 12.73
N GLU A 33 9.19 0.35 12.17
CA GLU A 33 8.26 1.21 12.90
C GLU A 33 6.80 0.97 12.45
N ASN A 34 6.04 2.06 12.34
CA ASN A 34 4.68 2.12 11.84
C ASN A 34 4.67 2.79 10.46
N ALA A 35 4.11 2.12 9.46
CA ALA A 35 3.87 2.72 8.16
C ALA A 35 2.38 2.96 7.96
N THR A 36 2.00 4.20 7.66
CA THR A 36 0.62 4.56 7.32
C THR A 36 0.54 4.94 5.85
N LEU A 37 -0.39 4.34 5.13
CA LEU A 37 -0.57 4.51 3.69
C LEU A 37 -1.99 4.98 3.41
N THR A 38 -2.13 5.91 2.47
CA THR A 38 -3.44 6.38 1.99
C THR A 38 -3.75 5.78 0.62
N ARG A 39 -4.96 5.25 0.46
CA ARG A 39 -5.45 4.70 -0.82
C ARG A 39 -6.79 5.30 -1.16
N THR A 40 -7.03 5.52 -2.44
CA THR A 40 -8.28 6.07 -2.96
C THR A 40 -8.90 5.06 -3.91
N LEU A 41 -10.11 4.62 -3.59
CA LEU A 41 -10.88 3.71 -4.43
C LEU A 41 -11.90 4.50 -5.23
N LYS A 42 -12.02 4.17 -6.52
CA LYS A 42 -13.09 4.64 -7.39
C LYS A 42 -14.07 3.51 -7.63
N ASN A 43 -15.35 3.74 -7.33
CA ASN A 43 -16.38 2.79 -7.69
C ASN A 43 -16.64 2.84 -9.20
N VAL A 44 -16.45 1.72 -9.89
CA VAL A 44 -16.72 1.60 -11.33
C VAL A 44 -17.94 0.73 -11.63
N GLY A 45 -18.65 0.27 -10.59
CA GLY A 45 -19.88 -0.52 -10.69
C GLY A 45 -21.08 0.17 -10.04
N THR A 46 -22.14 -0.59 -9.80
CA THR A 46 -23.35 -0.08 -9.14
C THR A 46 -23.06 0.38 -7.70
N PRO A 47 -23.90 1.27 -7.13
CA PRO A 47 -23.80 1.67 -5.73
C PRO A 47 -23.74 0.47 -4.78
N GLY A 48 -22.98 0.58 -3.69
CA GLY A 48 -22.76 -0.53 -2.77
C GLY A 48 -21.94 -0.17 -1.53
N VAL A 49 -21.93 -1.08 -0.55
CA VAL A 49 -21.15 -0.95 0.70
C VAL A 49 -20.08 -2.03 0.74
N TYR A 50 -18.83 -1.62 0.82
CA TYR A 50 -17.67 -2.50 0.88
C TYR A 50 -17.15 -2.55 2.31
N THR A 51 -17.00 -3.75 2.85
CA THR A 51 -16.44 -3.98 4.20
C THR A 51 -15.08 -4.64 4.07
N VAL A 52 -14.09 -4.07 4.75
CA VAL A 52 -12.71 -4.53 4.74
C VAL A 52 -12.59 -5.88 5.44
N ARG A 53 -11.80 -6.79 4.87
CA ARG A 53 -11.38 -8.04 5.50
C ARG A 53 -9.86 -8.08 5.56
N ILE A 54 -9.31 -8.43 6.71
CA ILE A 54 -7.87 -8.43 6.97
C ILE A 54 -7.42 -9.85 7.25
N ARG A 55 -6.36 -10.28 6.55
CA ARG A 55 -5.60 -11.50 6.86
C ARG A 55 -4.16 -11.09 7.16
N ALA A 56 -3.87 -10.82 8.43
CA ALA A 56 -2.53 -10.40 8.84
C ALA A 56 -1.60 -11.61 8.96
N ARG A 57 -0.35 -11.45 8.52
CA ARG A 57 0.72 -12.45 8.74
C ARG A 57 1.23 -12.36 10.18
N LYS A 58 1.80 -13.45 10.69
CA LYS A 58 2.44 -13.49 12.03
C LYS A 58 3.51 -12.38 12.12
N GLY A 59 3.55 -11.68 13.25
CA GLY A 59 4.51 -10.60 13.46
C GLY A 59 4.11 -9.26 12.82
N ILE A 60 2.97 -9.15 12.14
CA ILE A 60 2.49 -7.87 11.57
C ILE A 60 1.08 -7.58 12.07
N SER A 61 0.85 -6.35 12.50
CA SER A 61 -0.47 -5.81 12.82
C SER A 61 -0.92 -4.86 11.72
N ILE A 62 -2.17 -4.98 11.29
CA ILE A 62 -2.76 -4.11 10.27
C ILE A 62 -4.01 -3.44 10.86
N LYS A 63 -4.12 -2.12 10.73
CA LYS A 63 -5.30 -1.32 11.10
C LYS A 63 -5.79 -0.56 9.88
N ILE A 64 -7.11 -0.54 9.63
CA ILE A 64 -7.71 0.15 8.49
C ILE A 64 -8.83 1.07 8.96
N VAL A 65 -8.86 2.31 8.47
CA VAL A 65 -9.88 3.31 8.81
C VAL A 65 -10.26 4.12 7.55
N PRO A 66 -11.56 4.20 7.20
CA PRO A 66 -12.68 3.46 7.77
C PRO A 66 -12.67 1.97 7.35
N THR A 67 -13.33 1.10 8.12
CA THR A 67 -13.47 -0.33 7.79
C THR A 67 -14.62 -0.60 6.81
N ARG A 68 -15.49 0.38 6.56
CA ARG A 68 -16.59 0.32 5.62
C ARG A 68 -16.60 1.55 4.73
N LEU A 69 -16.79 1.34 3.44
CA LEU A 69 -16.93 2.39 2.44
C LEU A 69 -18.26 2.21 1.69
N LYS A 70 -19.14 3.20 1.80
CA LYS A 70 -20.42 3.23 1.06
C LYS A 70 -20.28 4.11 -0.17
N PHE A 71 -20.40 3.56 -1.36
CA PHE A 71 -20.49 4.31 -2.61
C PHE A 71 -21.96 4.41 -3.04
N SER A 72 -22.43 5.63 -3.25
CA SER A 72 -23.81 5.94 -3.62
C SER A 72 -24.01 6.08 -5.13
N LYS A 73 -22.93 6.25 -5.90
CA LYS A 73 -22.98 6.35 -7.37
C LYS A 73 -21.75 5.77 -8.06
N VAL A 74 -21.88 5.52 -9.36
CA VAL A 74 -20.75 5.17 -10.25
C VAL A 74 -19.79 6.36 -10.30
N HIS A 75 -18.50 6.08 -10.35
CA HIS A 75 -17.38 7.02 -10.37
C HIS A 75 -17.18 7.84 -9.09
N GLU A 76 -17.87 7.53 -8.00
CA GLU A 76 -17.55 8.12 -6.69
C GLU A 76 -16.21 7.61 -6.18
N GLU A 77 -15.40 8.51 -5.62
CA GLU A 77 -14.11 8.21 -5.03
C GLU A 77 -14.15 8.34 -3.51
N LYS A 78 -13.49 7.42 -2.82
CA LYS A 78 -13.32 7.47 -1.37
C LYS A 78 -11.94 6.99 -0.97
N SER A 79 -11.36 7.67 0.02
CA SER A 79 -10.06 7.30 0.56
C SER A 79 -10.18 6.55 1.88
N PHE A 80 -9.23 5.66 2.11
CA PHE A 80 -9.03 5.01 3.40
C PHE A 80 -7.54 5.00 3.74
N LYS A 81 -7.25 4.94 5.04
CA LYS A 81 -5.90 4.81 5.57
C LYS A 81 -5.71 3.41 6.11
N HIS A 82 -4.55 2.83 5.85
CA HIS A 82 -4.13 1.59 6.48
C HIS A 82 -2.75 1.75 7.12
N SER A 83 -2.62 1.28 8.35
CA SER A 83 -1.40 1.32 9.13
C SER A 83 -0.89 -0.10 9.35
N MET A 84 0.39 -0.33 9.09
CA MET A 84 1.10 -1.57 9.33
C MET A 84 2.12 -1.36 10.44
N VAL A 85 2.16 -2.28 11.40
CA VAL A 85 3.11 -2.23 12.53
C VAL A 85 3.74 -3.60 12.69
N SER A 86 5.08 -3.64 12.76
CA SER A 86 5.81 -4.86 13.09
C SER A 86 5.69 -5.15 14.59
N ARG A 87 5.23 -6.36 14.93
CA ARG A 87 5.19 -6.88 16.30
C ARG A 87 6.35 -7.82 16.50
N GLY A 88 7.59 -7.30 16.53
CA GLY A 88 8.78 -7.90 17.16
C GLY A 88 9.25 -9.31 16.75
N ALA A 89 8.52 -10.07 15.96
CA ALA A 89 8.95 -11.35 15.42
C ALA A 89 9.57 -11.08 14.05
N GLN A 90 10.88 -10.86 14.02
CA GLN A 90 11.62 -10.86 12.77
C GLN A 90 11.34 -12.18 12.05
N CYS A 91 10.94 -12.11 10.78
CA CYS A 91 11.15 -13.24 9.88
C CYS A 91 12.66 -13.42 9.79
N LYS A 92 13.25 -14.31 10.61
CA LYS A 92 14.60 -14.77 10.33
C LYS A 92 14.52 -15.52 9.01
N GLU A 93 15.34 -15.12 8.03
CA GLU A 93 15.63 -15.98 6.90
C GLU A 93 16.08 -17.34 7.47
N PRO A 94 15.56 -18.47 6.95
CA PRO A 94 16.18 -19.75 7.26
C PRO A 94 17.64 -19.65 6.80
N ASN A 95 18.57 -19.89 7.71
CA ASN A 95 19.99 -20.01 7.38
C ASN A 95 20.12 -21.01 6.23
N SER A 96 20.46 -20.56 5.02
CA SER A 96 20.96 -21.42 3.96
C SER A 96 22.42 -21.80 4.27
N SER A 97 22.62 -22.53 5.37
CA SER A 97 23.82 -23.32 5.54
C SER A 97 23.57 -24.71 4.95
N GLU A 98 23.58 -24.78 3.62
CA GLU A 98 23.91 -26.01 2.91
C GLU A 98 25.41 -25.99 2.65
N LYS A 99 26.17 -26.61 3.57
CA LYS A 99 27.51 -27.11 3.29
C LYS A 99 27.40 -28.09 2.12
N SER A 100 28.12 -27.85 1.04
CA SER A 100 28.59 -28.93 0.19
C SER A 100 30.11 -28.83 0.12
N ASN A 101 30.75 -29.85 0.70
CA ASN A 101 32.16 -30.12 0.56
C ASN A 101 32.45 -30.52 -0.90
N ASN A 102 33.48 -29.94 -1.50
CA ASN A 102 34.54 -30.60 -2.27
C ASN A 102 35.51 -29.57 -2.82
#